data_AF-A0A812XFY9-F1
#
_entry.id   AF-A0A812XFY9-F1
#
_cell.length_a   1.000
_cell.length_b   1.000
_cell.length_c   1.000
_cell.angle_alpha   90.00
_cell.angle_beta   90.00
_cell.angle_gamma   90.00
#
_symmetry.space_group_name_H-M   'P 1'
#
loop_
_entity.id
_entity.type
_entity.pdbx_description
1 polymer ?
#
loop_
_entity_poly.entity_id
_entity_poly.type
_entity_poly.pdbx_seq_one_letter_code
_entity_poly.pdbx_strand_id
1 'polypeptide(L)'
;MIRTKGEAGTGDVVEAVRHIRTLHKEMRMVQMMDEDELFTYAKEIGAPIDLVQHVKKTGKLPVVNFAAGGVATPADAALCMQLGVDGVFVGSGTLVACWTFCPCQRSLSCNAWKAETLELSALLSRSGA
;
A
#
# COMPACT_ATOMS: atom_id res chain seq x y z
N MET A 1 -4.86 -1.05 10.91
CA MET A 1 -3.97 -0.90 9.74
C MET A 1 -4.19 -2.08 8.82
N ILE A 2 -4.50 -1.84 7.54
CA ILE A 2 -4.73 -2.89 6.54
C ILE A 2 -3.56 -2.88 5.55
N ARG A 3 -3.18 -4.07 5.07
CA ARG A 3 -2.22 -4.23 3.99
C ARG A 3 -2.87 -4.97 2.82
N THR A 4 -2.75 -4.45 1.61
CA THR A 4 -3.09 -5.23 0.42
C THR A 4 -2.04 -6.32 0.25
N LYS A 5 -2.50 -7.55 -0.01
CA LYS A 5 -1.57 -8.65 -0.29
C LYS A 5 -1.07 -8.51 -1.72
N GLY A 6 0.23 -8.61 -1.90
CA GLY A 6 0.86 -8.86 -3.20
C GLY A 6 1.53 -10.23 -3.18
N GLU A 7 2.09 -10.63 -4.31
CA GLU A 7 2.91 -11.83 -4.38
C GLU A 7 4.24 -11.57 -3.66
N ALA A 8 4.47 -12.30 -2.56
CA ALA A 8 5.67 -12.13 -1.75
C ALA A 8 6.84 -12.91 -2.35
N GLY A 9 7.94 -12.22 -2.65
CA GLY A 9 9.20 -12.86 -3.08
C GLY A 9 9.44 -12.96 -4.59
N THR A 10 8.46 -12.60 -5.42
CA THR A 10 8.57 -12.68 -6.90
C THR A 10 9.14 -11.41 -7.52
N GLY A 11 9.11 -10.28 -6.80
CA GLY A 11 9.56 -8.98 -7.31
C GLY A 11 8.60 -8.36 -8.34
N ASP A 12 7.35 -8.82 -8.40
CA ASP A 12 6.30 -8.30 -9.27
C ASP A 12 5.17 -7.63 -8.46
N VAL A 13 4.80 -6.42 -8.88
CA VAL A 13 3.79 -5.56 -8.24
C VAL A 13 2.38 -5.79 -8.82
N VAL A 14 2.23 -6.57 -9.89
CA VAL A 14 0.95 -6.74 -10.62
C VAL A 14 -0.20 -7.12 -9.69
N GLU A 15 -0.01 -8.11 -8.82
CA GLU A 15 -1.06 -8.56 -7.88
C GLU A 15 -1.38 -7.50 -6.82
N ALA A 16 -0.37 -6.74 -6.34
CA ALA A 16 -0.61 -5.64 -5.42
C ALA A 16 -1.45 -4.53 -6.09
N VAL A 17 -1.12 -4.15 -7.33
CA VAL A 17 -1.86 -3.16 -8.12
C VAL A 17 -3.29 -3.64 -8.37
N ARG A 18 -3.49 -4.92 -8.66
CA ARG A 18 -4.82 -5.51 -8.87
C ARG A 18 -5.70 -5.36 -7.64
N HIS A 19 -5.20 -5.72 -6.46
CA HIS A 19 -5.96 -5.60 -5.22
C HIS A 19 -6.27 -4.14 -4.85
N ILE A 20 -5.30 -3.22 -5.03
CA ILE A 20 -5.53 -1.78 -4.79
C ILE A 20 -6.66 -1.24 -5.68
N ARG A 21 -6.64 -1.60 -6.97
CA ARG A 21 -7.69 -1.18 -7.92
C ARG A 21 -9.05 -1.78 -7.59
N THR A 22 -9.11 -3.04 -7.17
CA THR A 22 -10.37 -3.68 -6.75
C THR A 22 -10.96 -2.98 -5.53
N LEU A 23 -10.15 -2.71 -4.49
CA LEU A 23 -10.61 -1.98 -3.31
C LEU A 23 -11.15 -0.59 -3.67
N HIS A 24 -10.41 0.18 -4.48
CA HIS A 24 -10.88 1.51 -4.90
C HIS A 24 -12.09 1.47 -5.84
N LYS A 25 -12.31 0.36 -6.55
CA LYS A 25 -13.54 0.15 -7.33
C LYS A 25 -14.72 -0.09 -6.40
N GLU A 26 -14.59 -1.00 -5.45
CA GLU A 26 -15.63 -1.34 -4.47
C GLU A 26 -16.01 -0.12 -3.61
N MET A 27 -15.02 0.63 -3.12
CA MET A 27 -15.29 1.86 -2.37
C MET A 27 -16.09 2.87 -3.19
N ARG A 28 -15.76 3.06 -4.47
CA ARG A 28 -16.53 3.95 -5.37
C ARG A 28 -17.93 3.43 -5.65
N MET A 29 -18.12 2.11 -5.76
CA MET A 29 -19.45 1.52 -5.91
C MET A 29 -20.30 1.78 -4.65
N VAL A 30 -19.76 1.56 -3.46
CA VAL A 30 -20.45 1.83 -2.18
C VAL A 30 -20.82 3.31 -2.02
N GLN A 31 -19.97 4.22 -2.49
CA GLN A 31 -20.28 5.66 -2.45
C GLN A 31 -21.45 6.04 -3.36
N MET A 32 -21.63 5.36 -4.49
CA MET A 32 -22.66 5.67 -5.48
C MET A 32 -23.96 4.89 -5.27
N MET A 33 -23.93 3.75 -4.56
CA MET A 33 -25.13 2.98 -4.21
C MET A 33 -26.06 3.78 -3.31
N ASP A 34 -27.36 3.50 -3.37
CA ASP A 34 -28.36 4.06 -2.47
C ASP A 34 -28.28 3.46 -1.06
N GLU A 35 -28.85 4.13 -0.06
CA GLU A 35 -28.77 3.67 1.34
C GLU A 35 -29.52 2.35 1.59
N ASP A 36 -30.60 2.11 0.83
CA ASP A 36 -31.42 0.91 0.96
C ASP A 36 -30.69 -0.35 0.49
N GLU A 37 -29.82 -0.23 -0.53
CA GLU A 37 -29.07 -1.34 -1.11
C GLU A 37 -27.85 -1.75 -0.28
N LEU A 38 -27.39 -0.90 0.65
CA LEU A 38 -26.22 -1.15 1.49
C LEU A 38 -26.38 -2.40 2.36
N PHE A 39 -27.60 -2.69 2.81
CA PHE A 39 -27.88 -3.88 3.63
C PHE A 39 -27.61 -5.17 2.86
N THR A 40 -28.01 -5.22 1.60
CA THR A 40 -27.78 -6.37 0.72
C THR A 40 -26.30 -6.51 0.42
N TYR A 41 -25.64 -5.41 0.06
CA TYR A 41 -24.21 -5.40 -0.23
C TYR A 41 -23.35 -5.81 0.99
N ALA A 42 -23.68 -5.33 2.19
CA ALA A 42 -23.01 -5.72 3.42
C ALA A 42 -23.14 -7.23 3.69
N LYS A 43 -24.30 -7.82 3.38
CA LYS A 43 -24.54 -9.26 3.51
C LYS A 43 -23.76 -10.09 2.50
N GLU A 44 -23.63 -9.62 1.25
CA GLU A 44 -22.84 -10.28 0.20
C GLU A 44 -21.35 -10.35 0.55
N ILE A 45 -20.81 -9.27 1.11
CA ILE A 45 -19.40 -9.20 1.53
C ILE A 45 -19.16 -9.89 2.89
N GLY A 46 -20.21 -10.03 3.70
CA GLY A 46 -20.08 -10.50 5.08
C GLY A 46 -19.41 -9.46 5.99
N ALA A 47 -19.64 -8.16 5.74
CA ALA A 47 -19.10 -7.05 6.52
C ALA A 47 -20.17 -6.43 7.43
N PRO A 48 -19.79 -5.88 8.59
CA PRO A 48 -20.73 -5.17 9.46
C PRO A 48 -21.20 -3.87 8.81
N ILE A 49 -22.50 -3.58 8.95
CA ILE A 49 -23.13 -2.45 8.24
C ILE A 49 -22.59 -1.08 8.68
N ASP A 50 -22.22 -0.94 9.96
CA ASP A 50 -21.69 0.31 10.51
C ASP A 50 -20.43 0.76 9.77
N LEU A 51 -19.56 -0.19 9.40
CA LEU A 51 -18.34 0.09 8.65
C LEU A 51 -18.66 0.50 7.20
N VAL A 52 -19.63 -0.15 6.57
CA VAL A 52 -20.03 0.17 5.19
C VAL A 52 -20.65 1.57 5.13
N GLN A 53 -21.49 1.93 6.11
CA GLN A 53 -22.04 3.28 6.24
C GLN A 53 -20.95 4.33 6.49
N HIS A 54 -19.94 4.00 7.32
CA HIS A 54 -18.81 4.89 7.56
C HIS A 54 -17.99 5.14 6.29
N VAL A 55 -17.75 4.08 5.49
CA VAL A 55 -17.04 4.18 4.20
C VAL A 55 -17.85 4.99 3.19
N LYS A 56 -19.19 4.84 3.15
CA LYS A 56 -20.05 5.68 2.28
C LYS A 56 -19.95 7.16 2.64
N LYS A 57 -20.03 7.51 3.93
CA LYS A 57 -19.97 8.90 4.42
C LYS A 57 -18.59 9.55 4.19
N THR A 58 -17.52 8.82 4.51
CA THR A 58 -16.16 9.38 4.52
C THR A 58 -15.46 9.23 3.16
N GLY A 59 -15.85 8.22 2.37
CA GLY A 59 -15.18 7.87 1.13
C GLY A 59 -13.79 7.27 1.29
N LYS A 60 -13.42 6.93 2.52
CA LYS A 60 -12.12 6.39 2.89
C LYS A 60 -12.30 5.23 3.85
N LEU A 61 -11.32 4.34 3.86
CA LEU A 61 -11.24 3.30 4.89
C LEU A 61 -10.94 3.97 6.25
N PRO A 62 -11.52 3.49 7.36
CA PRO A 62 -11.25 4.02 8.70
C PRO A 62 -9.83 3.73 9.20
N VAL A 63 -9.06 2.94 8.45
CA VAL A 63 -7.71 2.51 8.78
C VAL A 63 -6.78 2.77 7.60
N VAL A 64 -5.51 3.05 7.92
CA VAL A 64 -4.44 3.28 6.94
C VAL A 64 -4.28 2.06 6.03
N ASN A 65 -4.19 2.31 4.72
CA ASN A 65 -4.04 1.32 3.66
C ASN A 65 -2.59 1.30 3.15
N PHE A 66 -1.89 0.18 3.40
CA PHE A 66 -0.54 -0.03 2.90
C PHE A 66 -0.51 -1.03 1.74
N ALA A 67 0.32 -0.77 0.74
CA ALA A 67 0.66 -1.76 -0.26
C ALA A 67 1.79 -2.66 0.25
N ALA A 68 1.60 -3.99 0.21
CA ALA A 68 2.66 -4.93 0.57
C ALA A 68 2.85 -6.00 -0.52
N GLY A 69 4.11 -6.26 -0.89
CA GLY A 69 4.47 -7.30 -1.87
C GLY A 69 4.85 -6.74 -3.23
N GLY A 70 5.90 -7.31 -3.84
CA GLY A 70 6.32 -6.98 -5.21
C GLY A 70 7.17 -5.72 -5.41
N VAL A 71 7.23 -4.80 -4.44
CA VAL A 71 7.95 -3.52 -4.60
C VAL A 71 9.46 -3.75 -4.63
N ALA A 72 10.03 -3.72 -5.84
CA ALA A 72 11.46 -3.92 -6.09
C ALA A 72 12.18 -2.61 -6.46
N THR A 73 11.47 -1.64 -7.05
CA THR A 73 12.07 -0.38 -7.48
C THR A 73 11.39 0.83 -6.84
N PRO A 74 12.09 1.99 -6.75
CA PRO A 74 11.45 3.23 -6.31
C PRO A 74 10.33 3.68 -7.26
N ALA A 75 10.37 3.28 -8.54
CA ALA A 75 9.29 3.53 -9.49
C ALA A 75 8.01 2.79 -9.10
N ASP A 76 8.13 1.54 -8.64
CA ASP A 76 7.00 0.75 -8.15
C ASP A 76 6.38 1.36 -6.89
N ALA A 77 7.22 1.85 -5.98
CA ALA A 77 6.76 2.54 -4.78
C ALA A 77 5.98 3.81 -5.15
N ALA A 78 6.49 4.61 -6.10
CA ALA A 78 5.80 5.80 -6.58
C ALA A 78 4.48 5.47 -7.28
N LEU A 79 4.42 4.39 -8.07
CA LEU A 79 3.18 3.91 -8.70
C LEU A 79 2.13 3.54 -7.64
N CYS A 80 2.52 2.81 -6.59
CA CYS A 80 1.62 2.47 -5.50
C CYS A 80 1.07 3.73 -4.80
N MET A 81 1.92 4.72 -4.50
CA MET A 81 1.48 6.00 -3.91
C MET A 81 0.52 6.76 -4.84
N GLN A 82 0.76 6.78 -6.15
CA GLN A 82 -0.16 7.39 -7.12
C GLN A 82 -1.52 6.71 -7.18
N LEU A 83 -1.58 5.41 -6.91
CA LEU A 83 -2.83 4.66 -6.84
C LEU A 83 -3.66 4.99 -5.60
N GLY A 84 -3.13 5.74 -4.63
CA GLY A 84 -3.85 6.20 -3.44
C GLY A 84 -3.64 5.35 -2.19
N VAL A 85 -2.51 4.65 -2.08
CA VAL A 85 -2.10 4.00 -0.82
C VAL A 85 -1.33 4.97 0.05
N ASP A 86 -1.46 4.82 1.37
CA ASP A 86 -0.83 5.71 2.36
C ASP A 86 0.65 5.37 2.59
N GLY A 87 1.05 4.14 2.26
CA GLY A 87 2.44 3.71 2.37
C GLY A 87 2.72 2.37 1.69
N VAL A 88 4.00 2.04 1.57
CA VAL A 88 4.48 0.82 0.91
C VAL A 88 5.39 0.02 1.85
N PHE A 89 5.22 -1.30 1.86
CA PHE A 89 6.13 -2.23 2.55
C PHE A 89 7.12 -2.83 1.56
N VAL A 90 8.40 -2.68 1.88
CA VAL A 90 9.51 -3.22 1.11
C VAL A 90 10.15 -4.36 1.91
N GLY A 91 10.33 -5.52 1.27
CA GLY A 91 11.05 -6.64 1.88
C GLY A 91 12.55 -6.35 1.96
N SER A 92 13.25 -6.98 2.91
CA SER A 92 14.70 -6.83 3.11
C SER A 92 15.56 -7.21 1.89
N GLY A 93 15.03 -7.99 0.94
CA GLY A 93 15.73 -8.36 -0.30
C GLY A 93 15.95 -7.19 -1.28
N THR A 94 15.06 -6.19 -1.28
CA THR A 94 15.16 -5.02 -2.18
C THR A 94 16.24 -4.04 -1.74
N LEU A 95 16.50 -3.95 -0.43
CA LEU A 95 17.59 -3.15 0.15
C LEU A 95 18.95 -3.54 -0.44
N VAL A 96 19.18 -4.84 -0.68
CA VAL A 96 20.43 -5.33 -1.27
C VAL A 96 20.50 -5.02 -2.76
N ALA A 97 19.46 -5.30 -3.54
CA ALA A 97 19.53 -5.17 -5.00
C ALA A 97 19.64 -3.71 -5.51
N CYS A 98 18.97 -2.76 -4.87
CA CYS A 98 18.98 -1.35 -5.31
C CYS A 98 20.33 -0.66 -5.05
N TRP A 99 21.05 -1.06 -4.00
CA TRP A 99 22.33 -0.45 -3.62
C TRP A 99 23.50 -0.92 -4.48
N THR A 100 23.54 -2.19 -4.88
CA THR A 100 24.70 -2.74 -5.59
C THR A 100 24.70 -2.44 -7.09
N PHE A 101 23.58 -2.01 -7.69
CA PHE A 101 23.45 -1.97 -9.15
C PHE A 101 22.82 -0.71 -9.77
N CYS A 102 22.61 0.41 -9.04
CA CYS A 102 22.09 1.63 -9.69
C CYS A 102 23.18 2.57 -10.26
N PRO A 103 23.15 2.89 -11.57
CA PRO A 103 23.90 4.02 -12.16
C PRO A 103 23.26 5.39 -11.85
N CYS A 104 22.12 5.41 -11.15
CA CYS A 104 21.17 6.52 -11.07
C CYS A 104 21.34 7.45 -9.84
N GLN A 105 22.54 7.59 -9.26
CA GLN A 105 22.79 8.32 -7.99
C GLN A 105 22.41 9.82 -7.96
N ARG A 106 21.80 10.39 -9.00
CA ARG A 106 21.49 11.83 -9.10
C ARG A 106 20.02 12.21 -9.01
N SER A 107 19.07 11.27 -8.99
CA SER A 107 17.66 11.64 -8.79
C SER A 107 17.41 11.97 -7.32
N LEU A 108 16.84 13.15 -7.06
CA LEU A 108 16.47 13.63 -5.72
C LEU A 108 15.56 12.64 -4.95
N SER A 109 14.74 11.87 -5.67
CA SER A 109 13.89 10.82 -5.09
C SER A 109 14.69 9.66 -4.47
N CYS A 110 15.82 9.28 -5.04
CA CYS A 110 16.71 8.26 -4.45
C CYS A 110 17.44 8.80 -3.20
N ASN A 111 17.86 10.07 -3.20
CA ASN A 111 18.57 10.66 -2.06
C ASN A 111 17.66 10.87 -0.85
N ALA A 112 16.39 11.23 -1.05
CA ALA A 112 15.40 11.31 0.03
C ALA A 112 15.20 9.94 0.71
N TRP A 113 15.10 8.89 -0.09
CA TRP A 113 14.99 7.51 0.41
C TRP A 113 16.23 7.05 1.17
N LYS A 114 17.43 7.49 0.74
CA LYS A 114 18.71 7.22 1.41
C LYS A 114 18.80 7.85 2.80
N ALA A 115 18.26 9.06 2.97
CA ALA A 115 18.27 9.77 4.25
C ALA A 115 17.38 9.06 5.30
N GLU A 116 16.16 8.69 4.94
CA GLU A 116 15.23 8.02 5.87
C GLU A 116 15.64 6.58 6.21
N THR A 117 16.24 5.83 5.27
CA THR A 117 16.68 4.45 5.53
C THR A 117 18.00 4.35 6.31
N LEU A 118 18.91 5.32 6.16
CA LEU A 118 20.12 5.38 6.98
C LEU A 118 19.78 5.68 8.45
N GLU A 119 18.81 6.57 8.72
CA GLU A 119 18.33 6.80 10.09
C GLU A 119 17.65 5.57 10.68
N LEU A 120 16.83 4.85 9.91
CA LEU A 120 16.18 3.61 10.36
C LEU A 120 17.18 2.47 10.62
N SER A 121 18.24 2.31 9.79
CA SER A 121 19.28 1.31 10.05
C SER A 121 20.21 1.69 11.21
N ALA A 122 20.45 2.99 11.42
CA ALA A 122 21.15 3.51 12.61
C ALA A 122 20.33 3.34 13.90
N LEU A 123 19.00 3.40 13.81
CA LEU A 123 18.09 3.14 14.94
C LEU A 123 17.99 1.63 15.24
N LEU A 124 17.84 0.78 14.22
CA LEU A 124 17.78 -0.68 14.37
C LEU A 124 19.10 -1.30 14.84
N SER A 125 20.26 -0.71 14.51
CA SER A 125 21.56 -1.12 15.06
C SER A 125 21.79 -0.62 16.50
N ARG A 126 21.06 0.40 16.96
CA ARG A 126 21.08 0.86 18.37
C ARG A 126 20.06 0.14 19.26
N SER A 127 19.01 -0.45 18.69
CA SER A 127 18.01 -1.25 19.42
C SER A 127 18.30 -2.76 19.39
N GLY A 128 19.55 -3.16 19.17
CA GLY A 128 20.02 -4.52 19.45
C GLY A 128 20.23 -4.72 20.96
N ALA A 129 19.13 -4.83 21.71
CA ALA A 129 19.06 -5.38 23.06
C ALA A 129 17.67 -5.99 23.29
#